data_AF-A0A519ZA53-F1
#
_entry.id   AF-A0A519ZA53-F1
#
_cell.length_a   1.000
_cell.length_b   1.000
_cell.length_c   1.000
_cell.angle_alpha   90.00
_cell.angle_beta   90.00
_cell.angle_gamma   90.00
#
_symmetry.space_group_name_H-M   'P 1'
#
loop_
_entity.id
_entity.type
_entity.pdbx_description
1 polymer ?
#
loop_
_entity_poly.entity_id
_entity_poly.type
_entity_poly.pdbx_seq_one_letter_code
_entity_poly.pdbx_strand_id
1 'polypeptide(L)' 'WNDDVNTFEHVIHCMMKYLDYTEHQSEKIAWEVHNKGKCAVLEGSFTEMEIYRKILQQEGLTVSVD' A
#
# COMPACT_ATOMS: atom_id res chain seq x y z
N TRP A 1 3.37 1.75 -5.30
CA TRP A 1 4.49 2.35 -6.06
C TRP A 1 4.89 3.64 -5.36
N ASN A 2 6.17 4.02 -5.44
CA ASN A 2 6.63 5.30 -4.91
C ASN A 2 6.14 6.44 -5.82
N ASP A 3 5.79 7.56 -5.22
CA ASP A 3 5.39 8.79 -5.91
C ASP A 3 5.76 10.01 -5.05
N ASP A 4 5.63 11.21 -5.64
CA ASP A 4 5.94 12.49 -4.98
C ASP A 4 4.70 13.17 -4.35
N VAL A 5 3.56 12.47 -4.32
CA VAL A 5 2.25 13.03 -3.90
C VAL A 5 1.89 12.56 -2.51
N ASN A 6 2.10 11.28 -2.21
CA ASN A 6 1.68 10.63 -0.97
C ASN A 6 2.79 10.74 0.10
N THR A 7 2.42 11.19 1.31
CA THR A 7 3.35 11.21 2.45
C THR A 7 3.49 9.82 3.07
N PHE A 8 4.56 9.62 3.86
CA PHE A 8 4.76 8.38 4.61
C PHE A 8 3.60 8.10 5.55
N GLU A 9 3.11 9.12 6.27
CA GLU A 9 1.98 8.99 7.19
C GLU A 9 0.71 8.54 6.49
N HIS A 10 0.44 9.03 5.27
CA HIS A 10 -0.71 8.61 4.48
C HIS A 10 -0.61 7.14 4.06
N VAL A 11 0.57 6.73 3.58
CA VAL A 11 0.82 5.33 3.21
C VAL A 11 0.66 4.42 4.42
N ILE A 12 1.25 4.80 5.56
CA ILE A 12 1.16 4.05 6.82
C ILE A 12 -0.30 3.90 7.25
N HIS A 13 -1.07 5.00 7.22
CA HIS A 13 -2.49 5.00 7.57
C HIS A 13 -3.28 4.03 6.69
N CYS A 14 -3.06 4.04 5.38
CA CYS A 14 -3.74 3.14 4.45
C CYS A 14 -3.43 1.67 4.72
N MET A 15 -2.16 1.34 4.99
CA MET A 15 -1.76 -0.04 5.31
C MET A 15 -2.45 -0.54 6.59
N MET A 16 -2.49 0.29 7.63
CA MET A 16 -3.16 -0.07 8.88
C MET A 16 -4.68 -0.22 8.69
N LYS A 17 -5.32 0.75 8.03
CA LYS A 17 -6.77 0.83 7.93
C LYS A 17 -7.38 -0.25 7.05
N TYR A 18 -6.73 -0.58 5.94
CA TYR A 18 -7.33 -1.45 4.92
C TYR A 18 -6.70 -2.83 4.85
N LEU A 19 -5.44 -2.99 5.26
CA LEU A 19 -4.73 -4.26 5.20
C LEU A 19 -4.45 -4.85 6.60
N ASP A 20 -4.96 -4.20 7.66
CA ASP A 20 -4.83 -4.63 9.06
C ASP A 20 -3.38 -4.82 9.51
N TYR A 21 -2.46 -4.04 8.94
CA TYR A 21 -1.08 -4.02 9.37
C TYR A 21 -0.91 -3.23 10.66
N THR A 22 0.07 -3.64 11.48
CA THR A 22 0.52 -2.80 12.60
C THR A 22 1.23 -1.54 12.08
N GLU A 23 1.33 -0.52 12.92
CA GLU A 23 2.08 0.70 12.60
C GLU A 23 3.52 0.39 12.17
N HIS A 24 4.21 -0.49 12.90
CA HIS A 24 5.59 -0.87 12.58
C HIS A 24 5.73 -1.58 11.22
N GLN A 25 4.81 -2.48 10.89
CA GLN A 25 4.81 -3.14 9.57
C GLN A 25 4.53 -2.11 8.46
N SER A 26 3.57 -1.22 8.70
CA SER A 26 3.16 -0.18 7.76
C SER A 26 4.29 0.82 7.49
N GLU A 27 5.02 1.23 8.52
CA GLU A 27 6.20 2.09 8.41
C GLU A 27 7.30 1.42 7.59
N LYS A 28 7.57 0.14 7.84
CA LYS A 28 8.54 -0.63 7.07
C LYS A 28 8.16 -0.71 5.60
N ILE A 29 6.87 -0.92 5.29
CA ILE A 29 6.36 -0.93 3.91
C ILE A 29 6.56 0.44 3.26
N ALA A 30 6.23 1.54 3.94
CA ALA A 30 6.40 2.89 3.39
C ALA A 30 7.88 3.17 3.03
N TRP A 31 8.81 2.81 3.91
CA TRP A 31 10.25 2.88 3.63
C TRP A 31 10.69 1.98 2.48
N GLU A 32 10.15 0.78 2.40
CA GLU A 32 10.50 -0.15 1.32
C GLU A 32 10.03 0.35 -0.05
N VAL A 33 8.79 0.86 -0.13
CA VAL A 33 8.26 1.49 -1.34
C VAL A 33 9.12 2.68 -1.74
N HIS A 34 9.44 3.58 -0.81
CA HIS A 34 10.27 4.75 -1.08
C HIS A 34 11.65 4.37 -1.64
N ASN A 35 12.33 3.43 -0.99
CA ASN A 35 13.69 3.05 -1.34
C ASN A 35 13.79 2.18 -2.62
N LYS A 36 12.80 1.30 -2.86
CA LYS A 36 12.83 0.31 -3.94
C LYS A 36 11.91 0.65 -5.11
N GLY A 37 11.14 1.73 -5.02
CA GLY A 37 10.12 2.14 -5.99
C GLY A 37 8.81 1.34 -5.92
N LYS A 38 8.83 0.11 -5.39
CA LYS A 38 7.63 -0.71 -5.14
C LYS A 38 7.88 -1.76 -4.05
N CYS A 39 6.79 -2.24 -3.44
CA CYS A 39 6.78 -3.30 -2.44
C CYS A 39 5.52 -4.16 -2.67
N ALA A 40 5.65 -5.48 -2.51
CA ALA A 40 4.50 -6.37 -2.45
C ALA A 40 3.90 -6.31 -1.04
N VAL A 41 2.63 -5.94 -0.94
CA VAL A 41 1.96 -5.66 0.35
C VAL A 41 0.82 -6.62 0.67
N LEU A 42 0.38 -7.44 -0.29
CA LEU A 42 -0.69 -8.40 -0.09
C LEU A 42 -0.59 -9.49 -1.17
N GLU A 43 -0.98 -10.71 -0.83
CA GLU A 43 -1.08 -11.85 -1.75
C GLU A 43 -2.41 -12.56 -1.51
N GLY A 44 -3.07 -13.02 -2.58
CA GLY A 44 -4.35 -13.71 -2.50
C GLY A 44 -4.96 -13.96 -3.87
N SER A 45 -6.25 -14.29 -3.93
CA SER A 45 -6.94 -14.47 -5.21
C SER A 45 -7.06 -13.15 -5.97
N PHE A 46 -7.09 -13.20 -7.30
CA PHE A 46 -7.26 -12.00 -8.13
C PHE A 46 -8.48 -11.17 -7.72
N THR A 47 -9.59 -11.82 -7.39
CA THR A 47 -10.82 -11.16 -6.94
C THR A 47 -10.61 -10.36 -5.66
N GLU A 48 -9.90 -10.94 -4.68
CA GLU A 48 -9.56 -10.24 -3.43
C GLU A 48 -8.60 -9.08 -3.70
N MET A 49 -7.55 -9.31 -4.49
CA MET A 49 -6.57 -8.28 -4.81
C MET A 49 -7.19 -7.09 -5.54
N GLU A 50 -8.10 -7.34 -6.47
CA GLU A 50 -8.81 -6.28 -7.22
C GLU A 50 -9.73 -5.45 -6.32
N ILE A 51 -10.28 -6.03 -5.24
CA ILE A 51 -11.04 -5.26 -4.23
C ILE A 51 -10.10 -4.29 -3.50
N TYR A 52 -9.00 -4.78 -2.95
CA TYR A 52 -8.05 -3.92 -2.22
C TYR A 52 -7.39 -2.88 -3.11
N ARG A 53 -7.07 -3.24 -4.36
CA ARG A 53 -6.54 -2.32 -5.36
C ARG A 53 -7.47 -1.12 -5.56
N LYS A 54 -8.79 -1.36 -5.72
CA LYS A 54 -9.78 -0.28 -5.88
C LYS A 54 -9.86 0.61 -4.65
N ILE A 55 -9.84 0.02 -3.46
CA ILE A 55 -9.86 0.77 -2.19
C ILE A 55 -8.63 1.68 -2.10
N LEU A 56 -7.43 1.13 -2.32
CA LEU A 56 -6.20 1.91 -2.21
C LEU A 56 -6.07 2.98 -3.30
N GLN A 57 -6.60 2.72 -4.51
CA GLN A 57 -6.69 3.74 -5.56
C GLN A 57 -7.65 4.88 -5.20
N GLN A 58 -8.76 4.59 -4.51
CA GLN A 58 -9.68 5.63 -4.03
C GLN A 58 -9.04 6.53 -2.98
N GLU A 59 -8.10 6.01 -2.20
CA GLU A 59 -7.26 6.77 -1.26
C GLU A 59 -6.09 7.51 -1.95
N GLY A 60 -5.99 7.44 -3.27
CA GLY A 60 -4.96 8.14 -4.05
C GLY A 60 -3.62 7.40 -4.15
N LEU A 61 -3.53 6.14 -3.72
CA LEU A 61 -2.30 5.36 -3.84
C LEU A 61 -2.13 4.76 -5.24
N THR A 62 -0.90 4.77 -5.73
CA THR A 62 -0.52 4.09 -6.97
C THR A 62 -0.25 2.61 -6.69
N VAL A 63 -1.16 1.72 -7.08
CA VAL A 63 -1.09 0.26 -6.86
C VAL A 63 -1.41 -0.55 -8.12
N SER A 64 -0.78 -1.72 -8.26
CA SER A 64 -1.04 -2.70 -9.33
C SER A 64 -1.21 -4.10 -8.74
N VAL A 65 -1.86 -4.97 -9.49
CA VAL A 65 -1.96 -6.42 -9.20
C VAL A 65 -1.24 -7.11 -10.34
N ASP A 66 -0.19 -7.87 -9.99
CA ASP A 66 0.69 -8.59 -10.92
C ASP A 66 0.44 -10.11 -10.81
#